data_AF-A0A8S3DXF5-F1
#
_entry.id   AF-A0A8S3DXF5-F1
#
_cell.length_a   1.000
_cell.length_b   1.000
_cell.length_c   1.000
_cell.angle_alpha   90.00
_cell.angle_beta   90.00
_cell.angle_gamma   90.00
#
_symmetry.space_group_name_H-M   'P 1'
#
loop_
_entity.id
_entity.type
_entity.pdbx_description
1 polymer ?
#
loop_
_entity_poly.entity_id
_entity_poly.type
_entity_poly.pdbx_seq_one_letter_code
_entity_poly.pdbx_strand_id
1 'polypeptide(L)'
;MTKFKEKISDSIDRHITYSTAGHEIIFKGPTGKVFDTEQHVREQLCNEYEWFLPDKESLKNNSMLRTNMPKVKRCIFMPFLWRWQNEKQVQNMNIEKESPTLLKIVATCREKDARSIKAELNSFFNRLSQCESFQNEQKNNVQPQQLKPSNSGIEQRIKRVTDPNRTWADLKPAVSQGTRESRMDVIAWTVVCKFHCKLHGAFVRDRIINNRVSPSSDANPESWIDSERKTDIPVLHSKIAPSTIDCHLPIDKYFDIEHLLDEIHKYEDITVEVFPQNGQYVLLFDRKALTGPFILNLTEPHIALTQGRIDFDINNLYVERGHTQELGQRVDLSGPPCSSDLEEIVKKIRMYHFKVLRPIDDGRVRESLEKLKSQGYSQDGPPLTLYPSKSS
;
A
#
# COMPACT_ATOMS: atom_id res chain seq x y z
N MET A 1 -35.57 -11.79 -4.04
CA MET A 1 -36.61 -11.12 -4.87
C MET A 1 -37.91 -10.84 -4.09
N THR A 2 -38.45 -11.78 -3.33
CA THR A 2 -39.76 -11.61 -2.66
C THR A 2 -39.74 -10.54 -1.56
N LYS A 3 -38.81 -10.64 -0.59
CA LYS A 3 -38.57 -9.59 0.44
C LYS A 3 -38.19 -8.22 -0.14
N PHE A 4 -37.64 -8.21 -1.35
CA PHE A 4 -37.23 -7.01 -2.07
C PHE A 4 -38.43 -6.30 -2.70
N LYS A 5 -39.35 -7.06 -3.32
CA LYS A 5 -40.61 -6.54 -3.86
C LYS A 5 -41.52 -6.01 -2.76
N GLU A 6 -41.54 -6.65 -1.60
CA GLU A 6 -42.28 -6.19 -0.41
C GLU A 6 -41.75 -4.85 0.11
N LYS A 7 -40.43 -4.72 0.35
CA LYS A 7 -39.82 -3.44 0.80
C LYS A 7 -40.05 -2.27 -0.18
N ILE A 8 -40.03 -2.55 -1.48
CA ILE A 8 -40.15 -1.52 -2.52
C ILE A 8 -41.60 -1.07 -2.72
N SER A 9 -42.56 -1.99 -2.63
CA SER A 9 -44.00 -1.72 -2.75
C SER A 9 -44.45 -0.56 -1.86
N ASP A 10 -43.95 -0.52 -0.62
CA ASP A 10 -44.39 0.44 0.40
C ASP A 10 -43.69 1.81 0.28
N SER A 11 -42.65 1.89 -0.54
CA SER A 11 -41.69 3.01 -0.56
C SER A 11 -41.74 3.85 -1.84
N ILE A 12 -42.49 3.43 -2.85
CA ILE A 12 -42.53 4.09 -4.16
C ILE A 12 -43.63 5.16 -4.19
N ASP A 13 -43.26 6.39 -4.60
CA ASP A 13 -44.20 7.47 -4.88
C ASP A 13 -45.23 7.02 -5.93
N ARG A 14 -46.51 7.34 -5.73
CA ARG A 14 -47.62 6.96 -6.64
C ARG A 14 -47.44 7.48 -8.07
N HIS A 15 -46.54 8.45 -8.28
CA HIS A 15 -46.19 8.98 -9.59
C HIS A 15 -45.06 8.22 -10.32
N ILE A 16 -44.52 7.16 -9.71
CA ILE A 16 -43.46 6.34 -10.26
C ILE A 16 -43.99 4.94 -10.54
N THR A 17 -43.77 4.47 -11.76
CA THR A 17 -43.99 3.07 -12.11
C THR A 17 -42.64 2.35 -12.13
N TYR A 18 -42.62 1.08 -11.71
CA TYR A 18 -41.41 0.27 -11.78
C TYR A 18 -41.67 -1.06 -12.47
N SER A 19 -40.62 -1.59 -13.08
CA SER A 19 -40.62 -2.93 -13.67
C SER A 19 -39.30 -3.62 -13.37
N THR A 20 -39.31 -4.95 -13.34
CA THR A 20 -38.09 -5.75 -13.15
C THR A 20 -37.74 -6.45 -14.45
N ALA A 21 -36.53 -6.23 -14.97
CA ALA A 21 -36.01 -6.90 -16.15
C ALA A 21 -34.73 -7.66 -15.75
N GLY A 22 -34.85 -8.98 -15.51
CA GLY A 22 -33.75 -9.79 -15.01
C GLY A 22 -33.24 -9.33 -13.64
N HIS A 23 -32.03 -8.79 -13.59
CA HIS A 23 -31.38 -8.25 -12.39
C HIS A 23 -31.50 -6.73 -12.25
N GLU A 24 -32.23 -6.08 -13.16
CA GLU A 24 -32.39 -4.62 -13.18
C GLU A 24 -33.82 -4.22 -12.76
N ILE A 25 -33.91 -3.05 -12.13
CA ILE A 25 -35.18 -2.38 -11.86
C ILE A 25 -35.20 -1.10 -12.64
N ILE A 26 -36.24 -0.94 -13.43
CA ILE A 26 -36.44 0.23 -14.28
C ILE A 26 -37.56 1.05 -13.67
N PHE A 27 -37.21 2.23 -13.18
CA PHE A 27 -38.16 3.25 -12.73
C PHE A 27 -38.56 4.15 -13.90
N LYS A 28 -39.84 4.48 -14.02
CA LYS A 28 -40.39 5.38 -15.03
C LYS A 28 -41.29 6.43 -14.38
N GLY A 29 -41.05 7.69 -14.73
CA GLY A 29 -41.80 8.85 -14.27
C GLY A 29 -40.99 10.14 -14.45
N PRO A 30 -41.39 11.25 -13.81
CA PRO A 30 -40.65 12.52 -13.86
C PRO A 30 -39.23 12.36 -13.32
N THR A 31 -38.22 12.91 -14.01
CA THR A 31 -36.80 12.68 -13.73
C THR A 31 -36.40 12.90 -12.27
N GLY A 32 -36.82 14.02 -11.66
CA GLY A 32 -36.51 14.29 -10.25
C GLY A 32 -37.10 13.25 -9.30
N LYS A 33 -38.35 12.84 -9.54
CA LYS A 33 -39.03 11.80 -8.74
C LYS A 33 -38.42 10.42 -8.93
N VAL A 34 -37.95 10.11 -10.14
CA VAL A 34 -37.22 8.86 -10.42
C VAL A 34 -35.92 8.84 -9.64
N PHE A 35 -35.15 9.93 -9.66
CA PHE A 35 -33.90 10.04 -8.94
C PHE A 35 -34.10 9.91 -7.42
N ASP A 36 -35.06 10.64 -6.85
CA ASP A 36 -35.39 10.57 -5.41
C ASP A 36 -35.82 9.14 -5.01
N THR A 37 -36.65 8.50 -5.84
CA THR A 37 -37.11 7.12 -5.59
C THR A 37 -35.98 6.13 -5.71
N GLU A 38 -35.09 6.30 -6.70
CA GLU A 38 -33.92 5.44 -6.85
C GLU A 38 -33.00 5.56 -5.64
N GLN A 39 -32.73 6.77 -5.18
CA GLN A 39 -31.92 7.01 -3.99
C GLN A 39 -32.57 6.38 -2.75
N HIS A 40 -33.86 6.63 -2.53
CA HIS A 40 -34.60 6.07 -1.41
C HIS A 40 -34.62 4.53 -1.42
N VAL A 41 -34.85 3.92 -2.59
CA VAL A 41 -34.79 2.46 -2.74
C VAL A 41 -33.37 1.97 -2.48
N ARG A 42 -32.32 2.63 -2.97
CA ARG A 42 -30.92 2.24 -2.69
C ARG A 42 -30.61 2.28 -1.19
N GLU A 43 -31.12 3.25 -0.46
CA GLU A 43 -31.00 3.35 1.01
C GLU A 43 -31.76 2.23 1.73
N GLN A 44 -32.99 1.91 1.31
CA GLN A 44 -33.82 0.81 1.85
C GLN A 44 -33.19 -0.60 1.67
N LEU A 45 -32.28 -0.72 0.70
CA LEU A 45 -31.55 -1.96 0.40
C LEU A 45 -30.28 -2.13 1.23
N CYS A 46 -29.87 -1.10 1.95
CA CYS A 46 -28.85 -1.25 2.95
C CYS A 46 -29.45 -1.90 4.20
N ASN A 47 -28.69 -2.80 4.81
CA ASN A 47 -28.98 -3.31 6.14
C ASN A 47 -27.82 -2.94 7.05
N GLU A 48 -28.07 -2.97 8.34
CA GLU A 48 -27.01 -2.91 9.33
C GLU A 48 -26.30 -4.27 9.39
N TYR A 49 -24.98 -4.22 9.35
CA TYR A 49 -24.11 -5.38 9.50
C TYR A 49 -23.12 -5.10 10.62
N GLU A 50 -22.83 -6.15 11.38
CA GLU A 50 -21.88 -6.11 12.48
C GLU A 50 -20.73 -7.06 12.21
N TRP A 51 -19.51 -6.56 12.35
CA TRP A 51 -18.30 -7.37 12.35
C TRP A 51 -17.55 -7.19 13.65
N PHE A 52 -17.43 -8.29 14.38
CA PHE A 52 -16.57 -8.35 15.56
C PHE A 52 -15.14 -8.44 15.08
N LEU A 53 -14.34 -7.43 15.39
CA LEU A 53 -12.89 -7.55 15.26
C LEU A 53 -12.44 -8.65 16.22
N PRO A 54 -11.62 -9.62 15.77
CA PRO A 54 -11.32 -10.84 16.50
C PRO A 54 -11.01 -10.51 17.96
N ASP A 55 -11.78 -11.19 18.78
CA ASP A 55 -11.77 -11.03 20.21
C ASP A 55 -10.62 -11.82 20.83
N LYS A 56 -10.54 -11.72 22.14
CA LYS A 56 -9.55 -12.42 22.93
C LYS A 56 -9.64 -13.96 22.78
N GLU A 57 -10.79 -14.53 22.42
CA GLU A 57 -10.99 -15.98 22.32
C GLU A 57 -10.80 -16.55 20.90
N SER A 58 -11.19 -15.83 19.86
CA SER A 58 -10.96 -16.23 18.46
C SER A 58 -9.47 -16.19 18.06
N LEU A 59 -8.66 -15.47 18.84
CA LEU A 59 -7.19 -15.48 18.80
C LEU A 59 -6.57 -16.48 19.79
N LYS A 60 -7.32 -17.49 20.30
CA LYS A 60 -6.84 -18.46 21.33
C LYS A 60 -5.50 -19.10 21.02
N ASN A 61 -5.16 -19.28 19.74
CA ASN A 61 -3.89 -19.87 19.30
C ASN A 61 -2.73 -18.86 19.19
N ASN A 62 -2.96 -17.57 19.44
CA ASN A 62 -1.96 -16.51 19.30
C ASN A 62 -2.07 -15.45 20.42
N SER A 63 -1.58 -15.84 21.61
CA SER A 63 -1.60 -15.04 22.84
C SER A 63 -0.92 -13.66 22.71
N MET A 64 -0.06 -13.48 21.71
CA MET A 64 0.70 -12.26 21.46
C MET A 64 -0.10 -11.27 20.61
N LEU A 65 -0.77 -11.76 19.56
CA LEU A 65 -1.75 -10.96 18.81
C LEU A 65 -2.83 -10.39 19.75
N ARG A 66 -3.27 -11.20 20.71
CA ARG A 66 -4.24 -10.85 21.76
C ARG A 66 -3.82 -9.65 22.61
N THR A 67 -2.52 -9.52 22.88
CA THR A 67 -1.95 -8.48 23.75
C THR A 67 -1.77 -7.16 23.01
N ASN A 68 -1.43 -7.22 21.72
CA ASN A 68 -1.06 -6.05 20.93
C ASN A 68 -2.23 -5.44 20.15
N MET A 69 -3.29 -6.23 19.90
CA MET A 69 -4.46 -5.77 19.17
C MET A 69 -5.05 -4.46 19.69
N PRO A 70 -5.20 -4.19 21.00
CA PRO A 70 -5.70 -2.89 21.48
C PRO A 70 -4.89 -1.67 21.02
N LYS A 71 -3.56 -1.76 20.89
CA LYS A 71 -2.67 -0.67 20.42
C LYS A 71 -2.74 -0.48 18.91
N VAL A 72 -2.91 -1.60 18.21
CA VAL A 72 -2.93 -1.80 16.76
C VAL A 72 -4.30 -1.42 16.16
N LYS A 73 -5.36 -1.51 16.97
CA LYS A 73 -6.79 -1.47 16.58
C LYS A 73 -7.31 -0.15 16.04
N ARG A 74 -6.69 1.00 16.32
CA ARG A 74 -7.14 2.28 15.73
C ARG A 74 -6.35 2.58 14.46
N CYS A 75 -5.03 2.66 14.57
CA CYS A 75 -4.15 3.07 13.49
C CYS A 75 -4.20 2.17 12.24
N ILE A 76 -4.48 0.87 12.39
CA ILE A 76 -4.52 -0.06 11.25
C ILE A 76 -5.90 -0.15 10.60
N PHE A 77 -6.96 0.03 11.38
CA PHE A 77 -8.33 -0.13 10.88
C PHE A 77 -8.86 1.15 10.26
N MET A 78 -8.41 2.33 10.69
CA MET A 78 -8.84 3.60 10.10
C MET A 78 -8.67 3.63 8.56
N PRO A 79 -7.56 3.14 7.97
CA PRO A 79 -7.45 3.00 6.51
C PRO A 79 -8.57 2.19 5.83
N PHE A 80 -8.94 1.02 6.37
CA PHE A 80 -10.06 0.23 5.84
C PHE A 80 -11.36 1.04 5.86
N LEU A 81 -11.61 1.69 6.99
CA LEU A 81 -12.83 2.42 7.24
C LEU A 81 -12.96 3.60 6.27
N TRP A 82 -11.90 4.38 6.12
CA TRP A 82 -11.89 5.49 5.18
C TRP A 82 -12.09 5.02 3.73
N ARG A 83 -11.46 3.91 3.33
CA ARG A 83 -11.62 3.39 1.97
C ARG A 83 -13.05 2.91 1.72
N TRP A 84 -13.65 2.14 2.63
CA TRP A 84 -15.03 1.68 2.46
C TRP A 84 -16.03 2.83 2.38
N GLN A 85 -15.81 3.91 3.15
CA GLN A 85 -16.62 5.12 3.07
C GLN A 85 -16.45 5.82 1.70
N ASN A 86 -15.22 5.98 1.23
CA ASN A 86 -14.95 6.66 -0.03
C ASN A 86 -15.43 5.88 -1.26
N GLU A 87 -15.27 4.55 -1.24
CA GLU A 87 -15.79 3.66 -2.29
C GLU A 87 -17.33 3.51 -2.23
N LYS A 88 -17.99 4.24 -1.31
CA LYS A 88 -19.45 4.20 -1.07
C LYS A 88 -19.95 2.76 -0.81
N GLN A 89 -19.08 1.93 -0.22
CA GLN A 89 -19.41 0.57 0.21
C GLN A 89 -20.24 0.61 1.49
N VAL A 90 -20.02 1.60 2.35
CA VAL A 90 -20.76 1.85 3.60
C VAL A 90 -21.34 3.27 3.62
N GLN A 91 -22.58 3.42 4.10
CA GLN A 91 -23.27 4.70 4.22
C GLN A 91 -23.05 5.33 5.61
N ASN A 92 -23.26 4.53 6.65
CA ASN A 92 -22.99 4.89 8.04
C ASN A 92 -22.09 3.84 8.64
N MET A 93 -21.13 4.24 9.47
CA MET A 93 -20.23 3.29 10.09
C MET A 93 -19.68 3.82 11.40
N ASN A 94 -19.77 2.99 12.43
CA ASN A 94 -19.29 3.27 13.77
C ASN A 94 -18.40 2.14 14.24
N ILE A 95 -17.31 2.49 14.93
CA ILE A 95 -16.55 1.54 15.73
C ILE A 95 -17.06 1.65 17.16
N GLU A 96 -17.79 0.63 17.59
CA GLU A 96 -18.29 0.54 18.95
C GLU A 96 -17.31 -0.24 19.81
N LYS A 97 -17.11 0.23 21.04
CA LYS A 97 -16.36 -0.50 22.05
C LYS A 97 -17.34 -1.32 22.88
N GLU A 98 -17.41 -2.60 22.57
CA GLU A 98 -18.31 -3.53 23.25
C GLU A 98 -17.71 -4.02 24.58
N SER A 99 -16.37 -4.10 24.66
CA SER A 99 -15.64 -4.36 25.90
C SER A 99 -14.25 -3.72 25.87
N PRO A 100 -13.46 -3.74 26.96
CA PRO A 100 -12.08 -3.25 26.95
C PRO A 100 -11.21 -3.83 25.84
N THR A 101 -11.56 -5.02 25.34
CA THR A 101 -10.77 -5.77 24.37
C THR A 101 -11.49 -6.10 23.08
N LEU A 102 -12.81 -5.89 23.00
CA LEU A 102 -13.63 -6.17 21.83
C LEU A 102 -14.07 -4.85 21.17
N LEU A 103 -13.80 -4.75 19.88
CA LEU A 103 -14.28 -3.67 19.04
C LEU A 103 -15.22 -4.28 18.01
N LYS A 104 -16.37 -3.64 17.84
CA LYS A 104 -17.40 -4.00 16.89
C LYS A 104 -17.45 -2.92 15.83
N ILE A 105 -17.34 -3.32 14.56
CA ILE A 105 -17.63 -2.42 13.44
C ILE A 105 -19.10 -2.62 13.12
N VAL A 106 -19.89 -1.56 13.26
CA VAL A 106 -21.29 -1.51 12.83
C VAL A 106 -21.33 -0.65 11.58
N ALA A 107 -21.84 -1.17 10.47
CA ALA A 107 -22.02 -0.38 9.26
C ALA A 107 -23.33 -0.67 8.53
N THR A 108 -23.86 0.37 7.90
CA THR A 108 -25.01 0.29 7.00
C THR A 108 -24.52 0.16 5.57
N CYS A 109 -24.74 -1.00 4.94
CA CYS A 109 -24.28 -1.25 3.57
C CYS A 109 -25.16 -2.27 2.84
N ARG A 110 -24.94 -2.45 1.54
CA ARG A 110 -25.59 -3.51 0.77
C ARG A 110 -24.97 -4.87 1.10
N GLU A 111 -25.74 -5.93 0.94
CA GLU A 111 -25.29 -7.31 1.23
C GLU A 111 -24.03 -7.72 0.44
N LYS A 112 -23.90 -7.27 -0.81
CA LYS A 112 -22.69 -7.56 -1.62
C LYS A 112 -21.44 -6.90 -1.02
N ASP A 113 -21.58 -5.66 -0.53
CA ASP A 113 -20.48 -4.88 0.02
C ASP A 113 -20.11 -5.47 1.39
N ALA A 114 -21.12 -5.86 2.18
CA ALA A 114 -20.94 -6.57 3.45
C ALA A 114 -20.15 -7.88 3.29
N ARG A 115 -20.44 -8.66 2.24
CA ARG A 115 -19.69 -9.89 1.91
C ARG A 115 -18.25 -9.59 1.51
N SER A 116 -18.02 -8.55 0.70
CA SER A 116 -16.68 -8.11 0.31
C SER A 116 -15.85 -7.70 1.51
N ILE A 117 -16.41 -6.82 2.36
CA ILE A 117 -15.81 -6.34 3.61
C ILE A 117 -15.44 -7.52 4.53
N LYS A 118 -16.36 -8.47 4.71
CA LYS A 118 -16.10 -9.68 5.52
C LYS A 118 -14.95 -10.52 4.95
N ALA A 119 -14.91 -10.72 3.63
CA ALA A 119 -13.84 -11.48 2.98
C ALA A 119 -12.48 -10.78 3.14
N GLU A 120 -12.45 -9.46 3.01
CA GLU A 120 -11.27 -8.63 3.20
C GLU A 120 -10.76 -8.69 4.65
N LEU A 121 -11.64 -8.50 5.63
CA LEU A 121 -11.32 -8.64 7.05
C LEU A 121 -10.73 -10.02 7.36
N ASN A 122 -11.37 -11.10 6.89
CA ASN A 122 -10.87 -12.46 7.07
C ASN A 122 -9.48 -12.65 6.44
N SER A 123 -9.28 -12.11 5.23
CA SER A 123 -7.99 -12.16 4.54
C SER A 123 -6.90 -11.44 5.32
N PHE A 124 -7.21 -10.25 5.84
CA PHE A 124 -6.31 -9.48 6.69
C PHE A 124 -5.98 -10.22 7.98
N PHE A 125 -6.96 -10.77 8.69
CA PHE A 125 -6.72 -11.50 9.94
C PHE A 125 -5.94 -12.78 9.72
N ASN A 126 -6.18 -13.49 8.61
CA ASN A 126 -5.37 -14.64 8.25
C ASN A 126 -3.90 -14.22 8.08
N ARG A 127 -3.62 -13.18 7.27
CA ARG A 127 -2.26 -12.66 7.09
C ARG A 127 -1.63 -12.16 8.39
N LEU A 128 -2.41 -11.46 9.22
CA LEU A 128 -1.95 -10.93 10.49
C LEU A 128 -1.62 -12.03 11.49
N SER A 129 -2.41 -13.10 11.54
CA SER A 129 -2.14 -14.27 12.39
C SER A 129 -0.86 -15.01 11.99
N GLN A 130 -0.51 -14.97 10.71
CA GLN A 130 0.74 -15.49 10.15
C GLN A 130 1.90 -14.49 10.24
N CYS A 131 1.66 -13.25 10.69
CA CYS A 131 2.68 -12.22 10.74
C CYS A 131 3.56 -12.41 11.98
N GLU A 132 4.75 -12.97 11.77
CA GLU A 132 5.71 -13.29 12.84
C GLU A 132 6.18 -12.07 13.64
N SER A 133 6.18 -10.87 13.01
CA SER A 133 6.54 -9.61 13.71
C SER A 133 5.59 -9.28 14.88
N PHE A 134 4.32 -9.70 14.80
CA PHE A 134 3.34 -9.57 15.89
C PHE A 134 3.39 -10.72 16.90
N GLN A 135 4.05 -11.83 16.57
CA GLN A 135 4.11 -13.02 17.41
C GLN A 135 5.19 -12.93 18.50
N ASN A 136 6.20 -12.04 18.38
CA ASN A 136 7.37 -12.00 19.26
C ASN A 136 7.68 -10.61 19.86
N GLU A 137 6.66 -9.82 20.21
CA GLU A 137 6.82 -8.42 20.65
C GLU A 137 7.38 -8.22 22.07
N GLN A 138 7.69 -9.28 22.84
CA GLN A 138 8.21 -9.17 24.21
C GLN A 138 9.59 -8.44 24.32
N LYS A 139 10.21 -8.04 23.21
CA LYS A 139 11.46 -7.25 23.18
C LYS A 139 11.42 -5.94 22.37
N ASN A 140 10.30 -5.57 21.72
CA ASN A 140 10.38 -4.75 20.50
C ASN A 140 9.80 -3.33 20.59
N ASN A 141 10.20 -2.55 21.60
CA ASN A 141 10.06 -1.09 21.57
C ASN A 141 11.21 -0.41 20.79
N VAL A 142 11.78 -1.08 19.78
CA VAL A 142 12.94 -0.54 19.06
C VAL A 142 12.45 0.30 17.89
N GLN A 143 12.81 1.58 17.95
CA GLN A 143 12.57 2.52 16.86
C GLN A 143 13.53 2.20 15.70
N PRO A 144 13.12 2.46 14.45
CA PRO A 144 14.02 2.50 13.32
C PRO A 144 15.35 3.17 13.64
N GLN A 145 16.46 2.51 13.30
CA GLN A 145 17.76 3.16 13.40
C GLN A 145 17.89 4.25 12.34
N GLN A 146 18.44 5.39 12.76
CA GLN A 146 18.71 6.53 11.91
C GLN A 146 20.21 6.60 11.63
N LEU A 147 20.57 6.72 10.36
CA LEU A 147 21.93 7.03 9.95
C LEU A 147 22.13 8.54 10.08
N LYS A 148 23.20 8.98 10.76
CA LYS A 148 23.75 10.32 10.55
C LYS A 148 24.53 10.27 9.25
N PRO A 149 24.13 11.01 8.20
CA PRO A 149 24.79 10.87 6.92
C PRO A 149 26.21 11.44 6.96
N SER A 150 27.09 10.81 6.18
CA SER A 150 28.47 11.25 5.97
C SER A 150 28.79 11.45 4.48
N ASN A 151 27.77 11.42 3.60
CA ASN A 151 27.95 11.49 2.15
C ASN A 151 26.99 12.52 1.53
N SER A 152 27.58 13.65 1.11
CA SER A 152 26.88 14.77 0.48
C SER A 152 26.01 14.36 -0.73
N GLY A 153 26.39 13.31 -1.47
CA GLY A 153 25.62 12.84 -2.62
C GLY A 153 24.32 12.13 -2.25
N ILE A 154 24.33 11.29 -1.21
CA ILE A 154 23.11 10.63 -0.71
C ILE A 154 22.17 11.67 -0.10
N GLU A 155 22.71 12.58 0.72
CA GLU A 155 21.95 13.66 1.35
C GLU A 155 21.21 14.53 0.34
N GLN A 156 21.89 14.93 -0.75
CA GLN A 156 21.25 15.69 -1.81
C GLN A 156 20.09 14.92 -2.45
N ARG A 157 20.21 13.61 -2.64
CA ARG A 157 19.14 12.78 -3.23
C ARG A 157 18.00 12.53 -2.25
N ILE A 158 18.28 12.37 -0.95
CA ILE A 158 17.24 12.33 0.09
C ILE A 158 16.49 13.67 0.09
N LYS A 159 17.20 14.80 0.11
CA LYS A 159 16.61 16.14 0.11
C LYS A 159 15.68 16.37 -1.08
N ARG A 160 16.00 15.87 -2.28
CA ARG A 160 15.13 15.98 -3.46
C ARG A 160 13.73 15.43 -3.20
N VAL A 161 13.58 14.35 -2.45
CA VAL A 161 12.28 13.70 -2.25
C VAL A 161 11.63 13.98 -0.89
N THR A 162 12.35 14.62 0.04
CA THR A 162 11.89 14.82 1.42
C THR A 162 11.77 16.28 1.84
N ASP A 163 12.34 17.25 1.11
CA ASP A 163 12.33 18.67 1.49
C ASP A 163 10.93 19.29 1.30
N PRO A 164 10.19 19.61 2.38
CA PRO A 164 8.82 20.11 2.28
C PRO A 164 8.75 21.55 1.73
N ASN A 165 9.90 22.24 1.61
CA ASN A 165 9.94 23.63 1.15
C ASN A 165 10.05 23.77 -0.37
N ARG A 166 10.21 22.66 -1.11
CA ARG A 166 10.21 22.71 -2.57
C ARG A 166 8.86 23.19 -3.08
N THR A 167 8.91 24.08 -4.06
CA THR A 167 7.76 24.67 -4.72
C THR A 167 7.54 24.02 -6.09
N TRP A 168 6.39 24.31 -6.71
CA TRP A 168 6.15 23.88 -8.09
C TRP A 168 7.21 24.41 -9.06
N ALA A 169 7.75 25.62 -8.85
CA ALA A 169 8.82 26.17 -9.68
C ALA A 169 10.10 25.32 -9.61
N ASP A 170 10.39 24.72 -8.45
CA ASP A 170 11.55 23.82 -8.26
C ASP A 170 11.34 22.43 -8.88
N LEU A 171 10.10 22.07 -9.19
CA LEU A 171 9.69 20.74 -9.66
C LEU A 171 9.42 20.73 -11.18
N LYS A 172 8.85 21.80 -11.72
CA LYS A 172 8.44 21.89 -13.13
C LYS A 172 9.56 21.53 -14.12
N PRO A 173 10.81 22.04 -13.99
CA PRO A 173 11.86 21.71 -14.95
C PRO A 173 12.20 20.21 -14.99
N ALA A 174 12.09 19.53 -13.85
CA ALA A 174 12.34 18.09 -13.72
C ALA A 174 11.24 17.23 -14.39
N VAL A 175 10.13 17.85 -14.79
CA VAL A 175 9.05 17.17 -15.52
C VAL A 175 9.10 17.47 -17.01
N SER A 176 9.07 18.75 -17.39
CA SER A 176 8.91 19.15 -18.80
C SER A 176 10.15 18.90 -19.66
N GLN A 177 11.33 18.89 -19.06
CA GLN A 177 12.62 18.66 -19.73
C GLN A 177 13.42 17.54 -19.05
N GLY A 178 12.80 16.83 -18.11
CA GLY A 178 13.48 15.88 -17.25
C GLY A 178 13.57 14.47 -17.83
N THR A 179 14.50 13.69 -17.29
CA THR A 179 14.55 12.25 -17.51
C THR A 179 13.47 11.54 -16.71
N ARG A 180 13.25 10.25 -16.99
CA ARG A 180 12.40 9.38 -16.16
C ARG A 180 12.69 9.50 -14.67
N GLU A 181 13.96 9.48 -14.29
CA GLU A 181 14.38 9.54 -12.88
C GLU A 181 14.08 10.89 -12.26
N SER A 182 14.15 11.97 -13.05
CA SER A 182 13.78 13.31 -12.60
C SER A 182 12.27 13.40 -12.36
N ARG A 183 11.46 12.79 -13.24
CA ARG A 183 10.01 12.64 -13.04
C ARG A 183 9.70 11.77 -11.84
N MET A 184 10.41 10.66 -11.66
CA MET A 184 10.28 9.81 -10.47
C MET A 184 10.63 10.57 -9.18
N ASP A 185 11.67 11.40 -9.18
CA ASP A 185 12.03 12.26 -8.04
C ASP A 185 10.86 13.24 -7.71
N VAL A 186 10.16 13.77 -8.72
CA VAL A 186 8.97 14.65 -8.53
C VAL A 186 7.78 13.87 -7.98
N ILE A 187 7.49 12.68 -8.49
CA ILE A 187 6.40 11.84 -7.99
C ILE A 187 6.69 11.38 -6.56
N ALA A 188 7.91 10.91 -6.28
CA ALA A 188 8.37 10.54 -4.94
C ALA A 188 8.25 11.72 -3.97
N TRP A 189 8.69 12.92 -4.38
CA TRP A 189 8.51 14.14 -3.58
C TRP A 189 7.03 14.43 -3.32
N THR A 190 6.17 14.31 -4.32
CA THR A 190 4.73 14.59 -4.19
C THR A 190 4.09 13.69 -3.15
N VAL A 191 4.28 12.36 -3.26
CA VAL A 191 3.68 11.41 -2.32
C VAL A 191 4.27 11.53 -0.90
N VAL A 192 5.57 11.80 -0.78
CA VAL A 192 6.22 11.95 0.54
C VAL A 192 5.83 13.28 1.18
N CYS A 193 5.99 14.40 0.48
CA CYS A 193 5.89 15.73 1.07
C CYS A 193 4.47 16.29 1.15
N LYS A 194 3.58 15.92 0.21
CA LYS A 194 2.17 16.34 0.23
C LYS A 194 1.24 15.30 0.87
N PHE A 195 1.50 14.01 0.62
CA PHE A 195 0.64 12.92 1.09
C PHE A 195 1.20 12.14 2.28
N HIS A 196 2.35 12.56 2.83
CA HIS A 196 2.95 11.95 4.03
C HIS A 196 3.24 10.46 3.89
N CYS A 197 3.44 9.97 2.67
CA CYS A 197 3.82 8.59 2.43
C CYS A 197 5.26 8.32 2.89
N LYS A 198 5.54 7.08 3.30
CA LYS A 198 6.92 6.62 3.57
C LYS A 198 7.47 5.90 2.35
N LEU A 199 8.56 6.42 1.79
CA LEU A 199 9.20 5.88 0.59
C LEU A 199 10.23 4.83 0.98
N HIS A 200 10.22 3.67 0.32
CA HIS A 200 11.09 2.54 0.65
C HIS A 200 11.45 1.70 -0.60
N GLY A 201 12.18 0.60 -0.40
CA GLY A 201 12.36 -0.43 -1.42
C GLY A 201 13.33 -0.04 -2.55
N ALA A 202 12.99 -0.43 -3.78
CA ALA A 202 13.91 -0.35 -4.92
C ALA A 202 14.33 1.09 -5.24
N PHE A 203 13.44 2.07 -5.11
CA PHE A 203 13.79 3.47 -5.32
C PHE A 203 14.84 3.97 -4.32
N VAL A 204 14.68 3.67 -3.03
CA VAL A 204 15.66 4.07 -2.01
C VAL A 204 17.01 3.41 -2.28
N ARG A 205 17.00 2.11 -2.53
CA ARG A 205 18.21 1.33 -2.81
C ARG A 205 18.93 1.79 -4.09
N ASP A 206 18.23 1.77 -5.21
CA ASP A 206 18.84 1.97 -6.53
C ASP A 206 19.05 3.46 -6.82
N ARG A 207 18.05 4.31 -6.58
CA ARG A 207 18.11 5.74 -6.91
C ARG A 207 18.76 6.57 -5.81
N ILE A 208 18.34 6.43 -4.55
CA ILE A 208 18.86 7.29 -3.47
C ILE A 208 20.27 6.85 -3.04
N ILE A 209 20.53 5.56 -2.87
CA ILE A 209 21.82 5.09 -2.34
C ILE A 209 22.83 4.89 -3.47
N ASN A 210 22.49 4.07 -4.47
CA ASN A 210 23.40 3.72 -5.56
C ASN A 210 23.45 4.74 -6.71
N ASN A 211 22.48 5.66 -6.79
CA ASN A 211 22.29 6.53 -7.97
C ASN A 211 22.33 5.73 -9.30
N ARG A 212 21.86 4.49 -9.26
CA ARG A 212 21.80 3.58 -10.39
C ARG A 212 20.67 4.01 -11.30
N VAL A 213 21.01 4.18 -12.57
CA VAL A 213 20.07 4.43 -13.66
C VAL A 213 20.39 3.44 -14.75
N SER A 214 19.42 2.63 -15.12
CA SER A 214 19.58 1.63 -16.19
C SER A 214 18.26 1.53 -16.95
N PRO A 215 18.18 2.07 -18.19
CA PRO A 215 17.05 1.79 -19.06
C PRO A 215 17.15 0.36 -19.63
N SER A 216 16.05 -0.15 -20.18
CA SER A 216 16.12 -1.32 -21.06
C SER A 216 16.93 -0.95 -22.32
N SER A 217 17.59 -1.92 -22.95
CA SER A 217 18.26 -1.74 -24.26
C SER A 217 17.27 -1.40 -25.38
N ASP A 218 15.97 -1.51 -25.13
CA ASP A 218 14.93 -1.31 -26.11
C ASP A 218 14.54 0.17 -26.25
N ALA A 219 14.56 0.65 -27.49
CA ALA A 219 14.16 2.01 -27.84
C ALA A 219 12.65 2.28 -27.72
N ASN A 220 11.82 1.24 -27.50
CA ASN A 220 10.38 1.36 -27.34
C ASN A 220 10.00 1.36 -25.84
N PRO A 221 9.53 2.49 -25.27
CA PRO A 221 9.06 2.57 -23.89
C PRO A 221 8.00 1.55 -23.51
N GLU A 222 7.12 1.14 -24.44
CA GLU A 222 6.07 0.16 -24.12
C GLU A 222 6.63 -1.26 -23.94
N SER A 223 7.76 -1.60 -24.57
CA SER A 223 8.38 -2.92 -24.40
C SER A 223 9.02 -3.10 -23.02
N TRP A 224 9.05 -2.03 -22.22
CA TRP A 224 9.54 -2.05 -20.85
C TRP A 224 8.51 -2.64 -19.89
N ILE A 225 7.25 -2.78 -20.34
CA ILE A 225 6.15 -3.35 -19.58
C ILE A 225 5.98 -4.82 -19.98
N ASP A 226 6.15 -5.73 -19.02
CA ASP A 226 6.00 -7.16 -19.22
C ASP A 226 4.52 -7.51 -19.47
N SER A 227 4.16 -7.71 -20.74
CA SER A 227 2.80 -8.10 -21.17
C SER A 227 2.49 -9.59 -20.96
N GLU A 228 3.49 -10.40 -20.60
CA GLU A 228 3.36 -11.87 -20.51
C GLU A 228 2.70 -12.37 -19.22
N ARG A 229 2.57 -11.51 -18.19
CA ARG A 229 1.84 -11.87 -16.97
C ARG A 229 0.35 -11.73 -17.24
N LYS A 230 -0.42 -12.81 -17.06
CA LYS A 230 -1.91 -12.82 -17.08
C LYS A 230 -2.54 -12.03 -15.93
N THR A 231 -1.89 -10.97 -15.47
CA THR A 231 -2.35 -10.11 -14.40
C THR A 231 -2.77 -8.79 -15.01
N ASP A 232 -3.91 -8.25 -14.59
CA ASP A 232 -4.36 -6.90 -15.00
C ASP A 232 -3.45 -5.77 -14.47
N ILE A 233 -2.36 -6.11 -13.76
CA ILE A 233 -1.41 -5.18 -13.15
C ILE A 233 -0.14 -5.11 -14.01
N PRO A 234 0.31 -3.91 -14.41
CA PRO A 234 1.54 -3.74 -15.17
C PRO A 234 2.76 -4.10 -14.30
N VAL A 235 3.74 -4.77 -14.91
CA VAL A 235 5.04 -5.06 -14.31
C VAL A 235 6.11 -4.54 -15.25
N LEU A 236 7.11 -3.83 -14.73
CA LEU A 236 8.24 -3.40 -15.54
C LEU A 236 9.32 -4.48 -15.58
N HIS A 237 9.98 -4.58 -16.74
CA HIS A 237 11.09 -5.51 -16.96
C HIS A 237 12.14 -5.33 -15.85
N SER A 238 12.59 -6.46 -15.29
CA SER A 238 13.56 -6.52 -14.17
C SER A 238 14.89 -5.76 -14.39
N LYS A 239 15.31 -5.54 -15.64
CA LYS A 239 16.55 -4.83 -16.00
C LYS A 239 16.45 -3.32 -15.80
N ILE A 240 15.24 -2.79 -15.67
CA ILE A 240 14.99 -1.36 -15.50
C ILE A 240 15.18 -0.98 -14.02
N ALA A 241 16.08 -0.03 -13.79
CA ALA A 241 16.43 0.45 -12.45
C ALA A 241 16.49 1.99 -12.40
N PRO A 242 15.87 2.64 -11.39
CA PRO A 242 14.79 2.08 -10.56
C PRO A 242 13.54 1.78 -11.42
N SER A 243 12.79 0.72 -11.11
CA SER A 243 11.52 0.42 -11.80
C SER A 243 10.29 0.90 -11.01
N THR A 244 10.35 0.84 -9.69
CA THR A 244 9.20 1.13 -8.82
C THR A 244 9.56 2.19 -7.78
N ILE A 245 8.61 3.09 -7.52
CA ILE A 245 8.53 3.92 -6.32
C ILE A 245 7.59 3.17 -5.38
N ASP A 246 8.13 2.57 -4.32
CA ASP A 246 7.30 1.83 -3.37
C ASP A 246 7.07 2.68 -2.11
N CYS A 247 5.79 2.91 -1.80
CA CYS A 247 5.36 3.82 -0.75
C CYS A 247 4.35 3.17 0.18
N HIS A 248 4.46 3.51 1.46
CA HIS A 248 3.42 3.28 2.46
C HIS A 248 2.56 4.49 2.63
N LEU A 249 1.26 4.28 2.55
CA LEU A 249 0.29 5.32 2.88
C LEU A 249 0.42 5.72 4.36
N PRO A 250 0.06 6.96 4.71
CA PRO A 250 0.08 7.41 6.09
C PRO A 250 -0.85 6.55 6.96
N ILE A 251 -0.42 6.32 8.20
CA ILE A 251 -1.18 5.55 9.20
C ILE A 251 -2.22 6.44 9.90
N ASP A 252 -1.88 7.70 10.06
CA ASP A 252 -2.57 8.69 10.89
C ASP A 252 -3.44 9.66 10.08
N LYS A 253 -3.45 9.53 8.74
CA LYS A 253 -4.17 10.42 7.84
C LYS A 253 -4.88 9.66 6.76
N TYR A 254 -6.05 10.18 6.38
CA TYR A 254 -6.74 9.71 5.19
C TYR A 254 -5.91 9.97 3.94
N PHE A 255 -5.85 8.98 3.06
CA PHE A 255 -5.24 9.09 1.76
C PHE A 255 -6.33 9.11 0.69
N ASP A 256 -6.38 10.20 -0.06
CA ASP A 256 -7.29 10.40 -1.18
C ASP A 256 -6.53 10.23 -2.49
N ILE A 257 -6.87 9.19 -3.24
CA ILE A 257 -6.25 8.90 -4.54
C ILE A 257 -6.63 9.95 -5.59
N GLU A 258 -7.85 10.48 -5.57
CA GLU A 258 -8.30 11.48 -6.54
C GLU A 258 -7.54 12.80 -6.32
N HIS A 259 -7.36 13.20 -5.06
CA HIS A 259 -6.53 14.36 -4.74
C HIS A 259 -5.06 14.15 -5.16
N LEU A 260 -4.50 12.93 -5.04
CA LEU A 260 -3.18 12.65 -5.58
C LEU A 260 -3.14 12.82 -7.10
N LEU A 261 -4.15 12.32 -7.82
CA LEU A 261 -4.24 12.47 -9.26
C LEU A 261 -4.36 13.93 -9.67
N ASP A 262 -5.17 14.73 -8.99
CA ASP A 262 -5.27 16.17 -9.21
C ASP A 262 -3.93 16.88 -9.02
N GLU A 263 -3.15 16.51 -7.99
CA GLU A 263 -1.81 17.04 -7.78
C GLU A 263 -0.81 16.62 -8.87
N ILE A 264 -0.95 15.42 -9.41
CA ILE A 264 -0.12 14.90 -10.51
C ILE A 264 -0.49 15.59 -11.83
N HIS A 265 -1.78 15.76 -12.13
CA HIS A 265 -2.25 16.36 -13.38
C HIS A 265 -1.90 17.85 -13.52
N LYS A 266 -1.48 18.51 -12.44
CA LYS A 266 -0.83 19.84 -12.51
C LYS A 266 0.48 19.83 -13.29
N TYR A 267 1.06 18.66 -13.51
CA TYR A 267 2.20 18.46 -14.38
C TYR A 267 1.70 17.90 -15.72
N GLU A 268 1.33 18.81 -16.63
CA GLU A 268 0.69 18.51 -17.94
C GLU A 268 1.40 17.42 -18.77
N ASP A 269 2.72 17.26 -18.60
CA ASP A 269 3.54 16.31 -19.35
C ASP A 269 3.61 14.89 -18.73
N ILE A 270 2.90 14.62 -17.63
CA ILE A 270 2.87 13.31 -16.96
C ILE A 270 1.53 12.63 -17.24
N THR A 271 1.57 11.43 -17.80
CA THR A 271 0.38 10.58 -17.95
C THR A 271 0.35 9.52 -16.85
N VAL A 272 -0.83 9.21 -16.34
CA VAL A 272 -1.00 8.20 -15.27
C VAL A 272 -2.20 7.30 -15.53
N GLU A 273 -2.00 6.00 -15.37
CA GLU A 273 -3.04 4.97 -15.39
C GLU A 273 -3.12 4.32 -14.00
N VAL A 274 -4.31 4.26 -13.41
CA VAL A 274 -4.53 3.72 -12.06
C VAL A 274 -5.09 2.31 -12.13
N PHE A 275 -4.40 1.38 -11.48
CA PHE A 275 -4.80 -0.01 -11.32
C PHE A 275 -5.12 -0.26 -9.85
N PRO A 276 -6.39 -0.04 -9.42
CA PRO A 276 -6.79 -0.28 -8.05
C PRO A 276 -6.73 -1.78 -7.73
N GLN A 277 -6.27 -2.09 -6.52
CA GLN A 277 -6.16 -3.44 -6.00
C GLN A 277 -6.61 -3.43 -4.54
N ASN A 278 -7.04 -4.57 -4.02
CA ASN A 278 -7.46 -4.64 -2.61
C ASN A 278 -6.27 -4.34 -1.69
N GLY A 279 -6.29 -3.16 -1.04
CA GLY A 279 -5.26 -2.71 -0.11
C GLY A 279 -4.01 -2.08 -0.75
N GLN A 280 -4.01 -1.83 -2.05
CA GLN A 280 -2.91 -1.13 -2.73
C GLN A 280 -3.38 -0.41 -4.00
N TYR A 281 -2.68 0.65 -4.39
CA TYR A 281 -2.85 1.30 -5.69
C TYR A 281 -1.56 1.14 -6.49
N VAL A 282 -1.68 0.63 -7.71
CA VAL A 282 -0.57 0.57 -8.67
C VAL A 282 -0.82 1.63 -9.72
N LEU A 283 0.06 2.63 -9.81
CA LEU A 283 -0.05 3.71 -10.79
C LEU A 283 1.07 3.56 -11.81
N LEU A 284 0.71 3.41 -13.07
CA LEU A 284 1.65 3.38 -14.19
C LEU A 284 1.77 4.78 -14.78
N PHE A 285 2.98 5.32 -14.74
CA PHE A 285 3.29 6.61 -15.31
C PHE A 285 3.92 6.45 -16.69
N ASP A 286 3.67 7.43 -17.56
CA ASP A 286 4.47 7.66 -18.76
C ASP A 286 4.56 6.43 -19.69
N ARG A 287 3.49 5.63 -19.76
CA ARG A 287 3.41 4.38 -20.56
C ARG A 287 3.99 4.52 -21.96
N LYS A 288 3.67 5.62 -22.63
CA LYS A 288 4.07 5.94 -24.01
C LYS A 288 5.07 7.09 -24.11
N ALA A 289 5.49 7.67 -23.00
CA ALA A 289 6.39 8.81 -23.04
C ALA A 289 7.80 8.35 -23.42
N LEU A 290 8.51 9.17 -24.20
CA LEU A 290 9.89 8.90 -24.60
C LEU A 290 10.86 8.83 -23.40
N THR A 291 10.48 9.45 -22.28
CA THR A 291 11.21 9.35 -21.01
C THR A 291 11.21 7.91 -20.48
N GLY A 292 10.17 7.12 -20.76
CA GLY A 292 10.05 5.74 -20.33
C GLY A 292 9.15 5.56 -19.10
N PRO A 293 8.42 4.43 -19.00
CA PRO A 293 7.46 4.22 -17.93
C PRO A 293 8.12 3.94 -16.58
N PHE A 294 7.37 4.24 -15.52
CA PHE A 294 7.70 3.84 -14.15
C PHE A 294 6.41 3.56 -13.35
N ILE A 295 6.54 2.82 -12.26
CA ILE A 295 5.40 2.46 -11.41
C ILE A 295 5.52 3.11 -10.04
N LEU A 296 4.41 3.63 -9.52
CA LEU A 296 4.25 3.95 -8.10
C LEU A 296 3.33 2.90 -7.47
N ASN A 297 3.84 2.22 -6.44
CA ASN A 297 3.05 1.31 -5.61
C ASN A 297 2.74 1.99 -4.29
N LEU A 298 1.46 2.27 -4.05
CA LEU A 298 0.95 2.79 -2.79
C LEU A 298 0.33 1.63 -2.02
N THR A 299 0.97 1.21 -0.94
CA THR A 299 0.49 0.11 -0.11
C THR A 299 -0.21 0.66 1.14
N GLU A 300 -1.41 0.17 1.44
CA GLU A 300 -2.09 0.53 2.67
C GLU A 300 -1.34 0.03 3.92
N PRO A 301 -1.45 0.72 5.06
CA PRO A 301 -0.67 0.38 6.24
C PRO A 301 -0.93 -1.03 6.77
N HIS A 302 -2.15 -1.53 6.64
CA HIS A 302 -2.51 -2.87 7.09
C HIS A 302 -1.89 -3.96 6.21
N ILE A 303 -1.74 -3.71 4.91
CA ILE A 303 -1.01 -4.58 3.98
C ILE A 303 0.48 -4.49 4.25
N ALA A 304 1.01 -3.28 4.43
CA ALA A 304 2.40 -3.00 4.73
C ALA A 304 2.95 -3.79 5.93
N LEU A 305 2.12 -3.93 6.98
CA LEU A 305 2.43 -4.67 8.19
C LEU A 305 2.42 -6.19 7.98
N THR A 306 1.55 -6.67 7.08
CA THR A 306 1.40 -8.10 6.79
C THR A 306 2.28 -8.58 5.64
N GLN A 307 2.86 -7.67 4.84
CA GLN A 307 3.73 -7.96 3.69
C GLN A 307 5.12 -8.51 4.04
N GLY A 308 5.36 -8.99 5.27
CA GLY A 308 6.56 -9.76 5.59
C GLY A 308 7.88 -9.08 5.22
N ARG A 309 7.99 -7.76 5.36
CA ARG A 309 9.09 -6.98 4.78
C ARG A 309 10.39 -7.05 5.58
N ILE A 310 10.84 -8.27 5.82
CA ILE A 310 12.13 -8.59 6.42
C ILE A 310 12.89 -9.55 5.47
N ASP A 311 12.46 -9.70 4.22
CA ASP A 311 13.09 -10.68 3.32
C ASP A 311 14.57 -10.39 3.05
N PHE A 312 14.90 -9.10 2.91
CA PHE A 312 16.25 -8.66 2.59
C PHE A 312 16.62 -7.42 3.40
N ASP A 313 17.83 -7.38 3.93
CA ASP A 313 18.38 -6.21 4.61
C ASP A 313 18.28 -4.92 3.77
N ILE A 314 18.64 -4.99 2.49
CA ILE A 314 18.68 -3.83 1.57
C ILE A 314 17.31 -3.22 1.21
N ASN A 315 16.22 -3.96 1.37
CA ASN A 315 14.87 -3.47 1.05
C ASN A 315 14.15 -2.87 2.26
N ASN A 316 14.78 -2.91 3.43
CA ASN A 316 14.20 -2.44 4.68
C ASN A 316 14.44 -0.95 4.92
N LEU A 317 15.07 -0.26 3.99
CA LEU A 317 15.38 1.16 4.11
C LEU A 317 14.19 2.03 3.72
N TYR A 318 14.05 3.19 4.36
CA TYR A 318 13.02 4.16 4.06
C TYR A 318 13.45 5.61 4.30
N VAL A 319 12.72 6.53 3.68
CA VAL A 319 12.79 7.99 3.93
C VAL A 319 11.39 8.57 4.07
N GLU A 320 11.27 9.70 4.76
CA GLU A 320 10.00 10.38 5.00
C GLU A 320 10.15 11.91 5.00
N ARG A 321 9.01 12.61 4.98
CA ARG A 321 8.93 14.06 4.86
C ARG A 321 9.76 14.77 5.94
N GLY A 322 10.54 15.76 5.53
CA GLY A 322 11.36 16.58 6.43
C GLY A 322 12.69 15.95 6.84
N HIS A 323 12.92 14.67 6.53
CA HIS A 323 14.15 13.97 6.89
C HIS A 323 15.18 14.09 5.76
N THR A 324 15.69 15.30 5.52
CA THR A 324 16.53 15.61 4.33
C THR A 324 17.95 15.03 4.38
N GLN A 325 18.33 14.48 5.53
CA GLN A 325 19.67 13.97 5.80
C GLN A 325 19.64 12.52 6.30
N GLU A 326 18.47 12.00 6.67
CA GLU A 326 18.40 10.75 7.42
C GLU A 326 17.82 9.63 6.57
N LEU A 327 18.47 8.49 6.63
CA LEU A 327 17.96 7.22 6.14
C LEU A 327 17.48 6.43 7.35
N GLY A 328 16.27 5.89 7.28
CA GLY A 328 15.71 5.03 8.31
C GLY A 328 15.73 3.56 7.92
N GLN A 329 15.82 2.67 8.90
CA GLN A 329 15.68 1.24 8.71
C GLN A 329 14.39 0.72 9.36
N ARG A 330 13.53 0.07 8.59
CA ARG A 330 12.22 -0.41 9.05
C ARG A 330 12.30 -1.58 10.04
N VAL A 331 13.46 -2.22 10.16
CA VAL A 331 13.69 -3.31 11.11
C VAL A 331 15.10 -3.21 11.65
N ASP A 332 15.25 -2.96 12.96
CA ASP A 332 16.26 -3.57 13.81
C ASP A 332 15.61 -3.75 15.18
N LEU A 333 15.51 -4.99 15.66
CA LEU A 333 14.93 -5.27 16.97
C LEU A 333 15.92 -6.05 17.86
N SER A 334 17.20 -5.71 17.68
CA SER A 334 18.37 -5.91 18.55
C SER A 334 18.49 -7.22 19.35
N GLY A 335 17.96 -8.31 18.81
CA GLY A 335 18.74 -9.51 18.50
C GLY A 335 18.01 -10.85 18.76
N PRO A 336 18.54 -12.00 18.30
CA PRO A 336 19.26 -12.29 17.06
C PRO A 336 18.65 -13.47 16.26
N PRO A 337 18.82 -13.52 14.93
CA PRO A 337 19.14 -12.37 14.09
C PRO A 337 18.01 -11.34 14.19
N CYS A 338 18.27 -10.07 13.90
CA CYS A 338 17.23 -9.04 13.73
C CYS A 338 17.90 -7.83 13.05
N SER A 339 18.09 -7.97 11.74
CA SER A 339 18.68 -7.00 10.80
C SER A 339 20.18 -6.67 10.97
N SER A 340 20.77 -6.10 9.91
CA SER A 340 22.15 -5.59 9.90
C SER A 340 22.16 -4.13 10.34
N ASP A 341 23.31 -3.66 10.81
CA ASP A 341 23.54 -2.24 11.06
C ASP A 341 23.30 -1.42 9.78
N LEU A 342 22.70 -0.25 9.92
CA LEU A 342 22.27 0.56 8.79
C LEU A 342 23.44 0.99 7.88
N GLU A 343 24.63 1.25 8.43
CA GLU A 343 25.85 1.53 7.65
C GLU A 343 26.31 0.30 6.87
N GLU A 344 26.21 -0.88 7.49
CA GLU A 344 26.46 -2.16 6.83
C GLU A 344 25.51 -2.38 5.66
N ILE A 345 24.21 -2.06 5.83
CA ILE A 345 23.22 -2.17 4.74
C ILE A 345 23.56 -1.23 3.59
N VAL A 346 23.87 0.04 3.88
CA VAL A 346 24.29 0.99 2.84
C VAL A 346 25.54 0.51 2.11
N LYS A 347 26.52 -0.04 2.84
CA LYS A 347 27.72 -0.65 2.27
C LYS A 347 27.38 -1.83 1.37
N LYS A 348 26.51 -2.74 1.80
CA LYS A 348 26.05 -3.89 1.00
C LYS A 348 25.35 -3.47 -0.27
N ILE A 349 24.48 -2.46 -0.20
CA ILE A 349 23.82 -1.90 -1.39
C ILE A 349 24.83 -1.43 -2.42
N ARG A 350 25.88 -0.71 -1.98
CA ARG A 350 26.97 -0.26 -2.87
C ARG A 350 27.80 -1.40 -3.43
N MET A 351 27.95 -2.48 -2.69
CA MET A 351 28.66 -3.69 -3.10
C MET A 351 27.78 -4.66 -3.90
N TYR A 352 26.50 -4.35 -4.12
CA TYR A 352 25.52 -5.26 -4.72
C TYR A 352 25.36 -6.58 -3.94
N HIS A 353 25.46 -6.52 -2.62
CA HIS A 353 25.25 -7.67 -1.76
C HIS A 353 23.91 -7.52 -1.01
N PHE A 354 23.32 -8.64 -0.60
CA PHE A 354 22.16 -8.67 0.28
C PHE A 354 22.20 -9.88 1.19
N LYS A 355 21.51 -9.77 2.32
CA LYS A 355 21.30 -10.90 3.22
C LYS A 355 19.83 -11.24 3.28
N VAL A 356 19.50 -12.52 3.06
CA VAL A 356 18.15 -13.00 3.28
C VAL A 356 17.95 -13.13 4.78
N LEU A 357 16.97 -12.41 5.33
CA LEU A 357 16.76 -12.45 6.76
C LEU A 357 15.76 -13.54 7.16
N ARG A 358 15.00 -14.15 6.25
CA ARG A 358 14.01 -15.20 6.59
C ARG A 358 14.28 -16.52 5.88
N PRO A 359 13.78 -17.67 6.39
CA PRO A 359 13.71 -18.89 5.61
C PRO A 359 12.97 -18.66 4.28
N ILE A 360 13.41 -19.33 3.21
CA ILE A 360 12.80 -19.24 1.88
C ILE A 360 11.67 -20.28 1.78
N ASP A 361 10.56 -20.01 2.46
CA ASP A 361 9.38 -20.86 2.50
C ASP A 361 8.29 -20.44 1.50
N ASP A 362 8.24 -19.15 1.13
CA ASP A 362 7.26 -18.57 0.19
C ASP A 362 7.82 -18.44 -1.25
N GLY A 363 6.99 -18.75 -2.25
CA GLY A 363 7.28 -18.52 -3.66
C GLY A 363 7.55 -17.04 -4.00
N ARG A 364 6.94 -16.10 -3.27
CA ARG A 364 7.16 -14.65 -3.45
C ARG A 364 8.57 -14.20 -3.06
N VAL A 365 9.15 -14.83 -2.04
CA VAL A 365 10.54 -14.57 -1.62
C VAL A 365 11.49 -15.05 -2.70
N ARG A 366 11.21 -16.20 -3.33
CA ARG A 366 11.99 -16.72 -4.46
C ARG A 366 11.93 -15.80 -5.68
N GLU A 367 10.75 -15.32 -6.06
CA GLU A 367 10.62 -14.36 -7.17
C GLU A 367 11.40 -13.07 -6.90
N SER A 368 11.36 -12.57 -5.67
CA SER A 368 12.10 -11.37 -5.26
C SER A 368 13.62 -11.60 -5.25
N LEU A 369 14.05 -12.79 -4.84
CA LEU A 369 15.45 -13.24 -4.90
C LEU A 369 15.97 -13.25 -6.33
N GLU A 370 15.24 -13.89 -7.24
CA GLU A 370 15.63 -13.98 -8.64
C GLU A 370 15.64 -12.61 -9.30
N LYS A 371 14.69 -11.72 -8.94
CA LYS A 371 14.72 -10.32 -9.36
C LYS A 371 16.01 -9.63 -8.91
N LEU A 372 16.37 -9.71 -7.63
CA LEU A 372 17.61 -9.11 -7.11
C LEU A 372 18.86 -9.66 -7.82
N LYS A 373 18.96 -10.98 -7.96
CA LYS A 373 20.09 -11.62 -8.66
C LYS A 373 20.20 -11.19 -10.11
N SER A 374 19.07 -11.11 -10.83
CA SER A 374 19.04 -10.61 -12.22
C SER A 374 19.52 -9.16 -12.35
N GLN A 375 19.45 -8.39 -11.26
CA GLN A 375 19.94 -7.01 -11.18
C GLN A 375 21.41 -6.92 -10.79
N GLY A 376 22.12 -8.05 -10.63
CA GLY A 376 23.53 -8.13 -10.29
C GLY A 376 23.81 -8.29 -8.79
N TYR A 377 22.78 -8.48 -7.96
CA TYR A 377 22.99 -8.66 -6.53
C TYR A 377 23.39 -10.09 -6.16
N SER A 378 24.34 -10.24 -5.23
CA SER A 378 24.78 -11.52 -4.67
C SER A 378 24.31 -11.68 -3.22
N GLN A 379 24.00 -12.93 -2.84
CA GLN A 379 23.56 -13.24 -1.49
C GLN A 379 24.77 -13.46 -0.56
N ASP A 380 24.77 -12.78 0.59
CA ASP A 380 25.72 -12.97 1.67
C ASP A 380 25.31 -14.14 2.57
N GLY A 381 26.00 -15.27 2.40
CA GLY A 381 25.81 -16.46 3.24
C GLY A 381 24.43 -17.11 3.12
N PRO A 382 24.13 -18.13 3.94
CA PRO A 382 22.81 -18.76 3.95
C PRO A 382 21.74 -17.80 4.51
N PRO A 383 20.46 -18.00 4.15
CA PRO A 383 19.37 -17.26 4.78
C PRO A 383 19.43 -17.38 6.29
N LEU A 384 19.21 -16.26 6.97
CA LEU A 384 19.17 -16.27 8.42
C LEU A 384 17.93 -17.03 8.90
N THR A 385 18.14 -17.91 9.87
CA THR A 385 17.03 -18.43 10.66
C THR A 385 16.72 -17.36 11.70
N LEU A 386 15.74 -16.49 11.43
CA LEU A 386 15.31 -15.47 12.40
C LEU A 386 14.77 -16.04 13.71
N TYR A 387 14.58 -17.36 13.80
CA TYR A 387 14.00 -18.02 14.95
C TYR A 387 14.68 -19.37 15.23
N PRO A 388 14.83 -19.78 16.51
CA PRO A 388 15.04 -21.18 16.83
C PRO A 388 13.85 -21.96 16.30
N SER A 389 14.09 -23.04 15.53
CA SER A 389 13.12 -24.12 15.43
C SER A 389 12.67 -24.44 16.85
N LYS A 390 11.35 -24.56 17.09
CA LYS A 390 10.83 -25.08 18.36
C LYS A 390 11.68 -26.28 18.76
N SER A 391 12.52 -26.13 19.78
CA SER A 391 13.16 -27.26 20.42
C SER A 391 12.02 -28.08 21.01
N SER A 392 11.86 -29.28 20.48
CA SER A 392 11.00 -30.36 20.96
C SER A 392 11.03 -30.54 22.46
#